data_AF-A0A961HN96-F1
#
_entry.id   AF-A0A961HN96-F1
#
_cell.length_a   1.000
_cell.length_b   1.000
_cell.length_c   1.000
_cell.angle_alpha   90.00
_cell.angle_beta   90.00
_cell.angle_gamma   90.00
#
_symmetry.space_group_name_H-M   'P 1'
#
loop_
_entity.id
_entity.type
_entity.pdbx_description
1 polymer ?
#
loop_
_entity_poly.entity_id
_entity_poly.type
_entity_poly.pdbx_seq_one_letter_code
_entity_poly.pdbx_strand_id
1 'polypeptide(L)'
;MAWARFGAMTAYEPLAVSDDIDELTEGFWAVVVDFESTLTAVRFAHRGRRTMTRPPGYRGWQPLDGTWRTSMDRAAYTAGVREIRERIAAGTVYQVNLCRV
;
A
#
# COMPACT_ATOMS: atom_id res chain seq x y z
N MET A 1 5.93 -22.65 -1.91
CA MET A 1 5.39 -22.46 -0.56
C MET A 1 4.87 -21.04 -0.47
N ALA A 2 3.56 -20.86 -0.29
CA ALA A 2 2.93 -19.54 -0.18
C ALA A 2 2.97 -19.05 1.27
N TRP A 3 3.23 -17.75 1.46
CA TRP A 3 3.36 -17.10 2.76
C TRP A 3 3.10 -15.60 2.63
N ALA A 4 2.80 -14.94 3.74
CA ALA A 4 2.65 -13.50 3.85
C ALA A 4 3.50 -12.98 5.02
N ARG A 5 4.13 -11.81 4.87
CA ARG A 5 4.96 -11.20 5.91
C ARG A 5 4.40 -9.86 6.37
N PHE A 6 4.17 -9.76 7.68
CA PHE A 6 3.64 -8.62 8.40
C PHE A 6 4.72 -8.10 9.35
N GLY A 7 5.56 -7.17 8.87
CA GLY A 7 6.70 -6.68 9.64
C GLY A 7 7.66 -7.82 10.04
N ALA A 8 7.72 -8.12 11.34
CA ALA A 8 8.55 -9.18 11.92
C ALA A 8 7.86 -10.56 12.04
N MET A 9 6.60 -10.65 11.64
CA MET A 9 5.81 -11.89 11.69
C MET A 9 5.56 -12.41 10.27
N THR A 10 5.63 -13.73 10.13
CA THR A 10 5.32 -14.43 8.88
C THR A 10 4.19 -15.42 9.13
N ALA A 11 3.19 -15.40 8.26
CA ALA A 11 2.16 -16.42 8.15
C ALA A 11 2.44 -17.31 6.94
N TYR A 12 2.28 -18.62 7.07
CA TYR A 12 2.60 -19.58 6.02
C TYR A 12 1.64 -20.76 6.04
N GLU A 13 1.62 -21.52 4.95
CA GLU A 13 0.66 -22.60 4.69
C GLU A 13 -0.79 -22.06 4.65
N PRO A 14 -1.21 -21.44 3.53
CA PRO A 14 -2.58 -21.01 3.34
C PRO A 14 -3.54 -22.21 3.38
N LEU A 15 -4.62 -22.06 4.13
CA LEU A 15 -5.66 -23.06 4.31
C LEU A 15 -6.92 -22.74 3.51
N ALA A 16 -7.27 -21.45 3.39
CA ALA A 16 -8.47 -21.00 2.69
C ALA A 16 -8.28 -19.57 2.15
N VAL A 17 -9.03 -19.24 1.10
CA VAL A 17 -9.24 -17.88 0.60
C VAL A 17 -10.73 -17.63 0.61
N SER A 18 -11.17 -16.49 1.13
CA SER A 18 -12.57 -16.12 1.25
C SER A 18 -12.77 -14.65 0.94
N ASP A 19 -13.89 -14.33 0.29
CA ASP A 19 -14.42 -12.99 0.08
C ASP A 19 -15.63 -12.70 0.99
N ASP A 20 -16.04 -13.67 1.81
CA ASP A 20 -17.15 -13.55 2.76
C ASP A 20 -16.64 -13.24 4.18
N ILE A 21 -17.09 -12.11 4.74
CA ILE A 21 -16.72 -11.68 6.08
C ILE A 21 -17.22 -12.64 7.17
N ASP A 22 -18.32 -13.34 6.93
CA ASP A 22 -18.92 -14.25 7.91
C ASP A 22 -18.09 -15.54 8.09
N GLU A 23 -17.18 -15.84 7.15
CA GLU A 23 -16.24 -16.97 7.27
C GLU A 23 -15.05 -16.65 8.20
N LEU A 24 -14.82 -15.38 8.56
CA LEU A 24 -13.72 -14.93 9.43
C LEU A 24 -14.04 -15.17 10.91
N THR A 25 -14.19 -16.44 11.27
CA THR A 25 -14.58 -16.87 12.62
C THR A 25 -13.40 -16.97 13.58
N GLU A 26 -12.42 -17.80 13.23
CA GLU A 26 -11.27 -18.12 14.10
C GLU A 26 -9.97 -18.36 13.32
N GLY A 27 -8.86 -18.40 14.06
CA GLY A 27 -7.53 -18.59 13.52
C GLY A 27 -6.85 -17.28 13.13
N PHE A 28 -5.95 -17.35 12.14
CA PHE A 28 -5.23 -16.19 11.64
C PHE A 28 -5.54 -15.96 10.17
N TRP A 29 -6.13 -14.80 9.89
CA TRP A 29 -6.50 -14.36 8.54
C TRP A 29 -5.69 -13.12 8.16
N ALA A 30 -5.16 -13.12 6.94
CA ALA A 30 -4.70 -11.90 6.29
C ALA A 30 -5.85 -11.33 5.48
N VAL A 31 -6.34 -10.14 5.84
CA VAL A 31 -7.49 -9.51 5.20
C VAL A 31 -7.02 -8.28 4.45
N VAL A 32 -7.42 -8.17 3.19
CA VAL A 32 -7.27 -6.98 2.35
C VAL A 32 -8.66 -6.51 1.98
N VAL A 33 -8.94 -5.24 2.23
CA VAL A 33 -10.15 -4.57 1.74
C VAL A 33 -9.67 -3.43 0.84
N ASP A 34 -10.12 -3.42 -0.41
CA ASP A 34 -9.79 -2.33 -1.33
C ASP A 34 -10.69 -1.10 -1.13
N PHE A 35 -10.43 -0.03 -1.89
CA PHE A 35 -11.22 1.19 -1.79
C PHE A 35 -12.66 1.03 -2.28
N GLU A 36 -12.93 0.01 -3.09
CA GLU A 36 -14.26 -0.34 -3.60
C GLU A 36 -15.01 -1.28 -2.64
N SER A 37 -14.46 -1.48 -1.42
CA SER A 37 -15.00 -2.37 -0.39
C SER A 37 -15.00 -3.86 -0.77
N THR A 38 -14.16 -4.28 -1.71
CA THR A 38 -13.94 -5.71 -2.02
C THR A 38 -13.03 -6.32 -0.96
N LEU A 39 -13.47 -7.40 -0.34
CA LEU A 39 -12.70 -8.15 0.66
C LEU A 39 -12.00 -9.36 0.03
N THR A 40 -10.77 -9.60 0.44
CA THR A 40 -10.08 -10.88 0.25
C THR A 40 -9.36 -11.25 1.53
N ALA A 41 -9.74 -12.38 2.10
CA ALA A 41 -9.17 -12.94 3.32
C ALA A 41 -8.46 -14.26 3.01
N VAL A 42 -7.27 -14.46 3.57
CA VAL A 42 -6.51 -15.71 3.44
C VAL A 42 -6.23 -16.27 4.83
N ARG A 43 -6.73 -17.47 5.14
CA ARG A 43 -6.47 -18.18 6.40
C ARG A 43 -5.14 -18.89 6.32
N PHE A 44 -4.33 -18.81 7.37
CA PHE A 44 -3.05 -19.52 7.46
C PHE A 44 -3.02 -20.51 8.63
N ALA A 45 -2.34 -21.64 8.43
CA ALA A 45 -2.14 -22.64 9.49
C ALA A 45 -1.20 -22.14 10.59
N HIS A 46 -0.20 -21.36 10.21
CA HIS A 46 0.88 -20.97 11.12
C HIS A 46 1.20 -19.47 11.02
N ARG A 47 1.59 -18.89 12.16
CA ARG A 47 2.15 -17.54 12.26
C ARG A 47 3.29 -17.51 13.28
N GLY A 48 4.35 -16.74 13.01
CA GLY A 48 5.43 -16.56 13.97
C GLY A 48 6.61 -15.76 13.44
N ARG A 49 7.70 -15.69 14.22
CA ARG A 49 8.96 -14.99 13.86
C ARG A 49 9.82 -15.75 12.84
N ARG A 50 9.26 -16.75 12.16
CA ARG A 50 9.98 -17.52 11.14
C ARG A 50 10.34 -16.59 10.00
N THR A 51 11.63 -16.39 9.77
CA THR A 51 12.11 -15.70 8.57
C THR A 51 11.96 -16.65 7.39
N MET A 52 10.96 -16.42 6.53
CA MET A 52 10.94 -17.07 5.22
C MET A 52 12.06 -16.47 4.36
N THR A 53 12.71 -17.30 3.54
CA THR A 53 13.68 -16.82 2.56
C THR A 53 12.99 -15.83 1.63
N ARG A 54 13.64 -14.69 1.38
CA ARG A 54 13.14 -13.70 0.41
C ARG A 54 12.92 -14.38 -0.95
N PRO A 55 11.87 -14.00 -1.70
CA PRO A 55 11.59 -14.62 -2.99
C PRO A 55 12.76 -14.42 -3.97
N PRO A 56 12.96 -15.31 -4.95
CA PRO A 56 13.94 -15.13 -6.00
C PRO A 56 13.78 -13.75 -6.65
N GLY A 57 14.89 -13.03 -6.84
CA GLY A 57 14.86 -11.68 -7.41
C GLY A 57 14.54 -10.55 -6.42
N TYR A 58 14.33 -10.83 -5.13
CA TYR A 58 14.25 -9.77 -4.13
C TYR A 58 15.52 -8.92 -4.17
N ARG A 59 15.35 -7.62 -4.43
CA ARG A 59 16.40 -6.63 -4.24
C ARG A 59 16.07 -5.82 -2.99
N GLY A 60 17.01 -5.77 -2.05
CA GLY A 60 16.88 -4.86 -0.93
C GLY A 60 16.84 -3.44 -1.44
N TRP A 61 15.99 -2.61 -0.81
CA TRP A 61 15.98 -1.18 -1.08
C TRP A 61 17.41 -0.65 -0.98
N GLN A 62 17.86 0.03 -2.02
CA GLN A 62 19.13 0.72 -2.03
C GLN A 62 18.87 2.17 -1.63
N PRO A 63 19.61 2.72 -0.65
CA PRO A 63 19.54 4.13 -0.37
C PRO A 63 19.86 4.97 -1.60
N LEU A 64 19.13 6.07 -1.77
CA LEU A 64 19.48 7.10 -2.74
C LEU A 64 20.72 7.82 -2.24
N ASP A 65 21.74 7.93 -3.09
CA ASP A 65 23.05 8.52 -2.78
C ASP A 65 23.30 9.88 -3.46
N GLY A 66 22.35 10.34 -4.28
CA GLY A 66 22.42 11.62 -4.99
C GLY A 66 21.85 12.81 -4.22
N THR A 67 22.18 14.02 -4.67
CA THR A 67 21.57 15.26 -4.18
C THR A 67 20.11 15.35 -4.61
N TRP A 68 19.22 15.72 -3.69
CA TRP A 68 17.82 16.00 -4.01
C TRP A 68 17.69 17.14 -5.04
N ARG A 69 16.88 16.92 -6.06
CA ARG A 69 16.48 17.94 -7.03
C ARG A 69 14.97 17.94 -7.16
N THR A 70 14.36 19.09 -6.95
CA THR A 70 12.91 19.27 -7.10
C THR A 70 12.54 19.50 -8.56
N SER A 71 11.45 18.87 -9.03
CA SER A 71 10.85 19.12 -10.34
C SER A 71 10.10 20.45 -10.41
N MET A 72 9.72 21.00 -9.27
CA MET A 72 9.11 22.32 -9.13
C MET A 72 9.72 23.07 -7.95
N ASP A 73 10.16 24.30 -8.20
CA ASP A 73 10.52 25.18 -7.09
C ASP A 73 9.28 25.59 -6.27
N ARG A 74 9.53 26.31 -5.17
CA ARG A 74 8.47 26.75 -4.28
C ARG A 74 7.46 27.67 -4.97
N ALA A 75 7.91 28.56 -5.86
CA ALA A 75 7.04 29.54 -6.50
C ALA A 75 6.10 28.83 -7.49
N ALA A 76 6.64 27.95 -8.33
CA ALA A 76 5.87 27.13 -9.26
C ALA A 76 4.85 26.25 -8.54
N TYR A 77 5.27 25.56 -7.47
CA TYR A 77 4.35 24.71 -6.70
C TYR A 77 3.21 25.51 -6.06
N THR A 78 3.53 26.67 -5.48
CA THR A 78 2.52 27.54 -4.85
C THR A 78 1.56 28.15 -5.88
N ALA A 79 2.07 28.49 -7.07
CA ALA A 79 1.23 28.96 -8.18
C ALA A 79 0.26 27.86 -8.64
N GLY A 80 0.74 26.62 -8.79
CA GLY A 80 -0.11 25.46 -9.11
C GLY A 80 -1.19 25.22 -8.06
N VAL A 81 -0.88 25.36 -6.77
CA VAL A 81 -1.88 25.26 -5.69
C VAL A 81 -2.95 26.35 -5.80
N ARG A 82 -2.59 27.59 -6.15
CA ARG A 82 -3.56 28.69 -6.32
C ARG A 82 -4.49 28.43 -7.50
N GLU A 83 -3.94 28.02 -8.63
CA GLU A 83 -4.71 27.62 -9.82
C GLU A 83 -5.70 26.50 -9.50
N ILE A 84 -5.26 25.47 -8.77
CA ILE A 84 -6.15 24.37 -8.34
C ILE A 84 -7.29 24.90 -7.47
N ARG A 85 -7.00 25.80 -6.52
CA ARG A 85 -8.05 26.40 -5.66
C ARG A 85 -9.06 27.20 -6.48
N GLU A 86 -8.63 27.94 -7.48
CA GLU A 86 -9.51 28.69 -8.39
C GLU A 86 -10.41 27.75 -9.19
N ARG A 87 -9.85 26.65 -9.72
CA ARG A 87 -10.63 25.63 -10.44
C ARG A 87 -11.64 24.89 -9.56
N ILE A 88 -11.30 24.65 -8.29
CA ILE A 88 -12.24 24.08 -7.32
C ILE A 88 -13.36 25.07 -7.01
N ALA A 89 -13.02 26.34 -6.76
CA ALA A 89 -14.01 27.38 -6.49
C ALA A 89 -14.96 27.62 -7.67
N ALA A 90 -14.47 27.45 -8.90
CA ALA A 90 -15.26 27.51 -10.13
C ALA A 90 -16.10 26.25 -10.40
N GLY A 91 -15.96 25.19 -9.59
CA GLY A 91 -16.66 23.91 -9.79
C GLY A 91 -16.12 23.05 -10.93
N THR A 92 -14.96 23.41 -11.50
CA THR A 92 -14.35 22.67 -12.62
C THR A 92 -13.82 21.30 -12.20
N VAL A 93 -13.30 21.21 -10.97
CA VAL A 93 -12.81 19.96 -10.36
C VAL A 93 -13.15 19.97 -8.88
N TYR A 94 -13.31 18.78 -8.29
CA TYR A 94 -13.50 18.66 -6.85
C TYR A 94 -12.16 18.59 -6.09
N GLN A 95 -11.18 17.87 -6.64
CA GLN A 95 -9.87 17.67 -6.03
C GLN A 95 -8.80 17.44 -7.11
N VAL A 96 -7.57 17.89 -6.84
CA VAL A 96 -6.37 17.61 -7.66
C VAL A 96 -5.20 17.23 -6.74
N ASN A 97 -4.44 16.20 -7.11
CA ASN A 97 -3.18 15.87 -6.44
C ASN A 97 -2.01 16.49 -7.22
N LEU A 98 -1.43 17.57 -6.68
CA LEU A 98 -0.24 18.21 -7.24
C LEU A 98 1.02 17.67 -6.57
N CYS A 99 1.82 16.92 -7.34
CA CYS A 99 3.06 16.32 -6.87
C CYS A 99 4.29 17.07 -7.37
N ARG A 100 5.36 17.03 -6.57
CA ARG A 100 6.74 17.33 -7.01
C ARG A 100 7.64 16.18 -6.56
N VAL A 101 8.71 15.95 -7.29
CA VAL A 101 9.74 14.93 -6.98
C VAL A 101 11.09 15.60 -6.82
#